data_AF-A0A2V7WGA5-F1
#
_entry.id   AF-A0A2V7WGA5-F1
#
_cell.length_a   1.000
_cell.length_b   1.000
_cell.length_c   1.000
_cell.angle_alpha   90.00
_cell.angle_beta   90.00
_cell.angle_gamma   90.00
#
_symmetry.space_group_name_H-M   'P 1'
#
loop_
_entity.id
_entity.type
_entity.pdbx_description
1 polymer ?
#
loop_
_entity_poly.entity_id
_entity_poly.type
_entity_poly.pdbx_seq_one_letter_code
_entity_poly.pdbx_strand_id
1 'polypeptide(L)'
;MQQAFGASDPKAAEDFRRLRGLTSANLPRQQCSARLSFKEECFHQTQSDRGLLHVTNRRLIVTGKKRVECPLTQVYDVTVDADDGMISIRTDNPKKPLRLRVDDPIYTAGLIDLASSIDERPKGFA
;
A
#
# COMPACT_ATOMS: atom_id res chain seq x y z
N MET A 1 -1.79 -26.94 30.87
CA MET A 1 -0.94 -25.85 30.33
C MET A 1 -1.72 -25.15 29.23
N GLN A 2 -2.31 -24.00 29.54
CA GLN A 2 -2.99 -23.15 28.55
C GLN A 2 -1.92 -22.40 27.76
N GLN A 3 -1.88 -22.59 26.44
CA GLN A 3 -1.04 -21.83 25.53
C GLN A 3 -1.57 -20.39 25.48
N ALA A 4 -0.71 -19.42 25.80
CA ALA A 4 -0.98 -18.01 25.66
C ALA A 4 -0.98 -17.62 24.18
N PHE A 5 -2.11 -17.80 23.50
CA PHE A 5 -2.36 -17.17 22.21
C PHE A 5 -2.83 -15.73 22.45
N GLY A 6 -2.13 -14.77 21.87
CA GLY A 6 -2.62 -13.40 21.74
C GLY A 6 -1.92 -12.37 22.61
N ALA A 7 -0.60 -12.19 22.41
CA ALA A 7 -0.08 -10.84 22.52
C ALA A 7 -0.69 -10.06 21.34
N SER A 8 -1.78 -9.35 21.59
CA SER A 8 -2.32 -8.41 20.62
C SER A 8 -1.25 -7.34 20.43
N ASP A 9 -0.55 -7.37 19.30
CA ASP A 9 0.40 -6.29 18.99
C ASP A 9 -0.42 -4.98 18.93
N PRO A 10 -0.20 -4.04 19.86
CA PRO A 10 -1.02 -2.84 19.98
C PRO A 10 -0.98 -2.01 18.70
N LYS A 11 0.12 -2.10 17.93
CA LYS A 11 0.30 -1.42 16.65
C LYS A 11 -0.55 -2.05 15.56
N ALA A 12 -0.55 -3.38 15.46
CA ALA A 12 -1.40 -4.08 14.50
C ALA A 12 -2.89 -3.77 14.74
N ALA A 13 -3.32 -3.75 16.00
CA ALA A 13 -4.69 -3.37 16.37
C ALA A 13 -5.02 -1.91 16.04
N GLU A 14 -4.05 -0.99 16.08
CA GLU A 14 -4.21 0.39 15.64
C GLU A 14 -4.34 0.50 14.13
N ASP A 15 -3.52 -0.22 13.37
CA ASP A 15 -3.58 -0.24 11.90
C ASP A 15 -4.96 -0.72 11.39
N PHE A 16 -5.50 -1.80 11.97
CA PHE A 16 -6.85 -2.25 11.63
C PHE A 16 -7.93 -1.24 12.03
N ARG A 17 -7.75 -0.50 13.13
CA ARG A 17 -8.67 0.57 13.52
C ARG A 17 -8.66 1.71 12.50
N ARG A 18 -7.48 2.07 11.96
CA ARG A 18 -7.33 3.11 10.92
C ARG A 18 -7.94 2.69 9.58
N LEU A 19 -7.91 1.40 9.25
CA LEU A 19 -8.55 0.87 8.03
C LEU A 19 -10.07 0.77 8.13
N ARG A 20 -10.63 0.76 9.35
CA ARG A 20 -12.08 0.58 9.56
C ARG A 20 -12.88 1.69 8.88
N GLY A 21 -13.80 1.30 8.00
CA GLY A 21 -14.68 2.23 7.29
C GLY A 21 -14.06 2.86 6.05
N LEU A 22 -12.79 2.55 5.73
CA LEU A 22 -12.20 2.90 4.46
C LEU A 22 -12.65 1.95 3.35
N THR A 23 -12.85 2.53 2.18
CA THR A 23 -13.28 1.93 0.93
C THR A 23 -12.52 2.64 -0.20
N SER A 24 -12.51 2.09 -1.40
CA SER A 24 -11.93 2.75 -2.57
C SER A 24 -12.56 4.12 -2.87
N ALA A 25 -13.81 4.37 -2.45
CA ALA A 25 -14.52 5.62 -2.67
C ALA A 25 -14.16 6.74 -1.69
N ASN A 26 -13.64 6.42 -0.50
CA ASN A 26 -13.37 7.38 0.58
C ASN A 26 -11.94 7.29 1.12
N LEU A 27 -10.98 6.84 0.29
CA LEU A 27 -9.57 6.86 0.65
C LEU A 27 -9.12 8.29 1.02
N PRO A 28 -8.34 8.45 2.10
CA PRO A 28 -7.84 9.75 2.52
C PRO A 28 -6.97 10.32 1.40
N ARG A 29 -7.14 11.61 1.09
CA ARG A 29 -6.30 12.32 0.11
C ARG A 29 -5.33 13.21 0.83
N GLN A 30 -4.08 13.20 0.41
CA GLN A 30 -3.03 14.02 1.00
C GLN A 30 -2.04 14.51 -0.04
N GLN A 31 -1.30 15.56 0.32
CA GLN A 31 -0.18 16.02 -0.48
C GLN A 31 1.02 15.08 -0.26
N CYS A 32 1.70 14.75 -1.36
CA CYS A 32 2.86 13.88 -1.35
C CYS A 32 4.04 14.54 -2.05
N SER A 33 5.25 14.14 -1.65
CA SER A 33 6.49 14.71 -2.19
C SER A 33 6.83 14.23 -3.61
N ALA A 34 6.19 13.14 -4.07
CA ALA A 34 6.32 12.64 -5.42
C ALA A 34 5.70 13.59 -6.48
N ARG A 35 6.31 13.63 -7.67
CA ARG A 35 5.72 14.30 -8.83
C ARG A 35 4.56 13.47 -9.38
N LEU A 36 3.34 13.96 -9.19
CA LEU A 36 2.10 13.30 -9.63
C LEU A 36 1.72 13.72 -11.06
N SER A 37 1.07 12.82 -11.78
CA SER A 37 0.49 13.07 -13.11
C SER A 37 -0.88 13.77 -13.01
N PHE A 38 -1.43 14.22 -14.14
CA PHE A 38 -2.75 14.87 -14.16
C PHE A 38 -3.85 13.94 -13.61
N LYS A 39 -4.63 14.45 -12.64
CA LYS A 39 -5.66 13.72 -11.87
C LYS A 39 -5.12 12.51 -11.07
N GLU A 40 -3.81 12.45 -10.84
CA GLU A 40 -3.23 11.50 -9.90
C GLU A 40 -3.29 12.10 -8.48
N GLU A 41 -3.91 11.37 -7.57
CA GLU A 41 -4.11 11.74 -6.17
C GLU A 41 -3.30 10.80 -5.29
N CYS A 42 -2.68 11.34 -4.24
CA CYS A 42 -1.92 10.53 -3.29
C CYS A 42 -2.76 10.22 -2.05
N PHE A 43 -2.73 8.97 -1.62
CA PHE A 43 -3.49 8.49 -0.47
C PHE A 43 -2.61 8.23 0.76
N HIS A 44 -1.35 7.88 0.52
CA HIS A 44 -0.43 7.53 1.59
C HIS A 44 1.02 7.78 1.19
N GLN A 45 1.81 8.18 2.17
CA GLN A 45 3.25 8.36 2.06
C GLN A 45 3.87 7.82 3.34
N THR A 46 4.83 6.92 3.21
CA THR A 46 5.51 6.31 4.36
C THR A 46 6.98 6.05 4.05
N GLN A 47 7.81 6.02 5.08
CA GLN A 47 9.21 5.67 4.94
C GLN A 47 9.35 4.16 4.75
N SER A 48 10.26 3.77 3.86
CA SER A 48 10.69 2.39 3.70
C SER A 48 12.21 2.25 3.75
N ASP A 49 12.69 1.02 3.87
CA ASP A 49 14.11 0.65 3.75
C ASP A 49 14.72 1.06 2.39
N ARG A 50 13.89 1.29 1.37
CA ARG A 50 14.33 1.68 0.02
C ARG A 50 14.07 3.13 -0.33
N GLY A 51 13.50 3.92 0.58
CA GLY A 51 13.12 5.33 0.35
C GLY A 51 11.66 5.60 0.72
N LEU A 52 11.09 6.72 0.26
CA LEU A 52 9.68 7.02 0.52
C LEU A 52 8.77 6.23 -0.43
N LEU A 53 7.85 5.47 0.13
CA LEU A 53 6.76 4.82 -0.61
C LEU A 53 5.58 5.79 -0.67
N HIS A 54 5.04 5.97 -1.88
CA HIS A 54 3.81 6.71 -2.14
C HIS A 54 2.77 5.77 -2.74
N VAL A 55 1.55 5.81 -2.21
CA VAL A 55 0.38 5.10 -2.74
C VAL A 55 -0.53 6.13 -3.38
N THR A 56 -0.76 6.00 -4.69
CA THR A 56 -1.66 6.89 -5.45
C THR A 56 -2.85 6.12 -6.01
N ASN A 57 -3.80 6.78 -6.67
CA ASN A 57 -4.87 6.13 -7.44
C ASN A 57 -4.40 5.42 -8.72
N ARG A 58 -3.11 5.54 -9.11
CA ARG A 58 -2.61 4.99 -10.38
C ARG A 58 -1.42 4.06 -10.25
N ARG A 59 -0.51 4.36 -9.33
CA ARG A 59 0.75 3.63 -9.19
C ARG A 59 1.30 3.75 -7.78
N LEU A 60 2.14 2.79 -7.43
CA LEU A 60 3.05 2.88 -6.30
C LEU A 60 4.34 3.54 -6.78
N ILE A 61 4.85 4.50 -6.01
CA ILE A 61 6.10 5.20 -6.31
C ILE A 61 7.04 5.07 -5.11
N VAL A 62 8.16 4.38 -5.31
CA VAL A 62 9.24 4.34 -4.32
C VAL A 62 10.32 5.32 -4.75
N THR A 63 10.53 6.38 -3.98
CA THR A 63 11.58 7.37 -4.22
C THR A 63 12.73 7.16 -3.25
N GLY A 64 13.82 6.59 -3.76
CA GLY A 64 15.09 6.44 -3.03
C GLY A 64 16.26 6.37 -4.01
N LYS A 65 17.26 5.51 -3.73
CA LYS A 65 18.45 5.36 -4.60
C LYS A 65 18.09 5.02 -6.05
N LYS A 66 17.06 4.19 -6.24
CA LYS A 66 16.47 3.88 -7.53
C LYS A 66 14.98 4.15 -7.45
N ARG A 67 14.48 5.02 -8.33
CA ARG A 67 13.04 5.26 -8.46
C ARG A 67 12.38 3.99 -9.03
N VAL A 68 11.38 3.49 -8.33
CA VAL A 68 10.54 2.37 -8.79
C VAL A 68 9.13 2.90 -8.91
N GLU A 69 8.50 2.63 -10.05
CA GLU A 69 7.09 2.91 -10.29
C GLU A 69 6.41 1.62 -10.68
N CYS A 70 5.30 1.32 -10.02
CA CYS A 70 4.50 0.14 -10.29
C CYS A 70 3.05 0.56 -10.48
N PRO A 71 2.50 0.53 -11.71
CA PRO A 71 1.08 0.74 -11.95
C PRO A 71 0.23 -0.17 -11.05
N LEU A 72 -0.86 0.35 -10.47
CA LEU A 72 -1.75 -0.45 -9.63
C LEU A 72 -2.43 -1.56 -10.41
N THR A 73 -2.65 -1.37 -11.71
CA THR A 73 -3.14 -2.42 -12.61
C THR A 73 -2.20 -3.62 -12.75
N GLN A 74 -0.94 -3.49 -12.31
CA GLN A 74 0.03 -4.56 -12.28
C GLN A 74 0.21 -5.15 -10.87
N VAL A 75 -0.47 -4.62 -9.84
CA VAL A 75 -0.46 -5.16 -8.49
C VAL A 75 -1.51 -6.26 -8.39
N TYR A 76 -1.07 -7.50 -8.16
CA TYR A 76 -1.97 -8.66 -8.09
C TYR A 76 -2.29 -9.10 -6.67
N ASP A 77 -1.31 -8.94 -5.78
CA ASP A 77 -1.40 -9.42 -4.41
C ASP A 77 -0.44 -8.61 -3.53
N VAL A 78 -0.85 -8.37 -2.29
CA VAL A 78 -0.06 -7.66 -1.28
C VAL A 78 -0.10 -8.49 0.00
N THR A 79 1.04 -9.06 0.35
CA THR A 79 1.17 -9.86 1.58
C THR A 79 1.92 -9.07 2.64
N VAL A 80 1.52 -9.23 3.90
CA VAL A 80 2.07 -8.52 5.05
C VAL A 80 2.77 -9.52 5.98
N ASP A 81 4.00 -9.20 6.35
CA ASP A 81 4.69 -9.78 7.49
C ASP A 81 4.74 -8.70 8.58
N ALA A 82 3.82 -8.82 9.55
CA ALA A 82 3.67 -7.82 10.60
C ALA A 82 4.83 -7.85 11.61
N ASP A 83 5.44 -9.02 11.81
CA ASP A 83 6.53 -9.20 12.75
C ASP A 83 7.81 -8.51 12.26
N ASP A 84 8.10 -8.62 10.97
CA ASP A 84 9.29 -8.00 10.33
C ASP A 84 9.03 -6.58 9.76
N GLY A 85 7.79 -6.09 9.87
CA GLY A 85 7.39 -4.81 9.30
C GLY A 85 7.41 -4.79 7.77
N MET A 86 7.31 -5.95 7.11
CA MET A 86 7.54 -6.10 5.68
C MET A 86 6.22 -6.21 4.91
N ILE A 87 6.15 -5.50 3.78
CA ILE A 87 5.14 -5.73 2.75
C ILE A 87 5.81 -6.33 1.51
N SER A 88 5.16 -7.30 0.88
CA SER A 88 5.58 -7.89 -0.38
C SER A 88 4.47 -7.73 -1.40
N ILE A 89 4.73 -6.90 -2.42
CA ILE A 89 3.80 -6.57 -3.48
C ILE A 89 4.15 -7.43 -4.70
N ARG A 90 3.24 -8.32 -5.08
CA ARG A 90 3.38 -9.16 -6.27
C ARG A 90 2.94 -8.37 -7.49
N THR A 91 3.82 -8.26 -8.48
CA THR A 91 3.53 -7.59 -9.74
C THR A 91 3.40 -8.59 -10.91
N ASP A 92 3.15 -8.07 -12.10
CA ASP A 92 3.19 -8.79 -13.39
C ASP A 92 4.47 -9.60 -13.64
N ASN A 93 5.56 -9.26 -12.96
CA ASN A 93 6.79 -10.04 -12.92
C ASN A 93 6.87 -10.87 -11.63
N PRO A 94 6.35 -12.13 -11.63
CA PRO A 94 6.30 -12.95 -10.42
C PRO A 94 7.68 -13.30 -9.87
N LYS A 95 8.75 -13.16 -10.66
CA LYS A 95 10.14 -13.42 -10.24
C LYS A 95 10.75 -12.24 -9.46
N LYS A 96 10.10 -11.08 -9.43
CA LYS A 96 10.64 -9.86 -8.80
C LYS A 96 9.55 -9.11 -8.02
N PRO A 97 9.03 -9.67 -6.92
CA PRO A 97 8.12 -8.94 -6.05
C PRO A 97 8.82 -7.71 -5.46
N LEU A 98 8.06 -6.63 -5.31
CA LEU A 98 8.52 -5.43 -4.62
C LEU A 98 8.37 -5.66 -3.12
N ARG A 99 9.50 -5.89 -2.44
CA ARG A 99 9.56 -6.04 -0.98
C ARG A 99 10.07 -4.76 -0.34
N LEU A 100 9.34 -4.27 0.65
CA LEU A 100 9.63 -3.04 1.39
C LEU A 100 9.38 -3.29 2.87
N ARG A 101 10.29 -2.82 3.74
CA ARG A 101 10.01 -2.69 5.17
C ARG A 101 9.46 -1.28 5.40
N VAL A 102 8.30 -1.15 6.04
CA VAL A 102 7.60 0.11 6.28
C VAL A 102 7.16 0.21 7.73
N ASP A 103 6.85 1.43 8.19
CA ASP A 103 6.46 1.64 9.59
C ASP A 103 5.12 0.97 9.92
N ASP A 104 4.10 1.15 9.08
CA ASP A 104 2.73 0.66 9.33
C ASP A 104 2.32 -0.38 8.26
N PRO A 105 2.87 -1.59 8.28
CA PRO A 105 2.79 -2.53 7.16
C PRO A 105 1.35 -2.99 6.87
N ILE A 106 0.52 -3.15 7.90
CA ILE A 106 -0.89 -3.55 7.73
C ILE A 106 -1.69 -2.40 7.13
N TYR A 107 -1.55 -1.19 7.67
CA TYR A 107 -2.25 -0.01 7.15
C TYR A 107 -1.83 0.30 5.71
N THR A 108 -0.52 0.31 5.44
CA THR A 108 0.02 0.54 4.09
C THR A 108 -0.51 -0.50 3.10
N ALA A 109 -0.49 -1.79 3.44
CA ALA A 109 -1.01 -2.83 2.56
C ALA A 109 -2.51 -2.69 2.30
N GLY A 110 -3.30 -2.41 3.33
CA GLY A 110 -4.74 -2.18 3.19
C GLY A 110 -5.07 -1.00 2.26
N LEU A 111 -4.30 0.09 2.33
CA LEU A 111 -4.47 1.21 1.41
C LEU A 111 -4.07 0.86 -0.03
N ILE A 112 -3.03 0.04 -0.24
CA ILE A 112 -2.65 -0.43 -1.57
C ILE A 112 -3.75 -1.30 -2.16
N ASP A 113 -4.33 -2.21 -1.37
CA ASP A 113 -5.42 -3.08 -1.82
C ASP A 113 -6.67 -2.27 -2.22
N LEU A 114 -7.09 -1.35 -1.35
CA LEU A 114 -8.20 -0.44 -1.63
C LEU A 114 -7.93 0.44 -2.84
N ALA A 115 -6.72 0.99 -2.99
CA ALA A 115 -6.37 1.81 -4.13
C ALA A 115 -6.35 0.98 -5.43
N SER A 116 -5.90 -0.28 -5.38
CA SER A 116 -5.87 -1.19 -6.53
C SER A 116 -7.27 -1.58 -7.00
N SER A 117 -8.27 -1.51 -6.11
CA SER A 117 -9.68 -1.72 -6.45
C SER A 117 -10.37 -0.50 -7.09
N ILE A 118 -9.69 0.65 -7.20
CA ILE A 118 -10.21 1.81 -7.94
C ILE A 118 -10.14 1.49 -9.44
N ASP A 119 -11.25 1.02 -9.99
CA ASP A 119 -11.38 0.85 -11.45
C ASP A 119 -11.57 2.23 -12.11
N GLU A 120 -10.49 2.79 -12.66
CA GLU A 120 -10.54 4.04 -13.45
C GLU A 120 -11.03 3.81 -14.89
N ARG A 121 -11.44 2.59 -15.29
CA ARG A 121 -11.99 2.37 -16.63
C ARG A 121 -13.23 3.26 -16.84
N PRO A 122 -13.28 4.05 -17.92
CA PRO A 122 -14.47 4.87 -18.17
C PRO A 122 -15.65 3.92 -18.43
N LYS A 123 -16.77 4.16 -17.72
CA LYS A 123 -18.03 3.38 -17.87
C LYS A 123 -18.60 3.36 -19.30
N GLY A 124 -18.05 4.17 -20.21
CA GLY A 124 -18.49 4.28 -21.62
C GLY A 124 -17.73 3.39 -22.62
N PHE A 125 -16.85 2.49 -22.18
CA PHE A 125 -16.11 1.55 -23.06
C PHE A 125 -16.36 0.06 -22.73
N ALA A 126 -17.44 -0.23 -22.00
CA ALA A 126 -17.91 -1.59 -21.73
C ALA A 126 -19.00 -2.00 -22.73
#